data_AF-X0U4A4-F1
#
_entry.id   AF-X0U4A4-F1
#
_cell.length_a   1.000
_cell.length_b   1.000
_cell.length_c   1.000
_cell.angle_alpha   90.00
_cell.angle_beta   90.00
_cell.angle_gamma   90.00
#
_symmetry.space_group_name_H-M   'P 1'
#
loop_
_entity.id
_entity.type
_entity.pdbx_description
1 polymer ?
#
loop_
_entity_poly.entity_id
_entity_poly.type
_entity_poly.pdbx_seq_one_letter_code
_entity_poly.pdbx_strand_id
1 'polypeptide(L)'
;MHALGVLSDEDLVRNYMDQGYDFEHAVNMAEFTILFNTDKEREATKTDILKGYRKGVLSMVDATNALIGIGYPLHLADYYLSLEDLHAQEEIADEEIKTVQALYVNREIDRSQAYARLGSLNLTATQIDKLFERWDIARERKIVRPSVSNLESFYKDGIINSSTFMSELESRGYLSGYIIWYRDSLLIEVEREAQAEQDRAAKEAERIEKQEIKTKYQEDKAKIDYHIAQLRTQDIHLRILREQAIDTEERRRLEMTIDQSILRITE
;
A
#
# COMPACT_ATOMS: atom_id res chain seq x y z
N MET A 1 -33.54 30.27 -9.05
CA MET A 1 -34.93 30.21 -9.55
C MET A 1 -34.96 30.43 -11.07
N HIS A 2 -34.40 31.51 -11.61
CA HIS A 2 -34.29 31.72 -13.07
C HIS A 2 -33.52 30.61 -13.81
N ALA A 3 -32.27 30.30 -13.43
CA ALA A 3 -31.48 29.20 -14.03
C ALA A 3 -32.11 27.79 -13.92
N LEU A 4 -33.15 27.62 -13.10
CA LEU A 4 -33.87 26.34 -12.93
C LEU A 4 -35.22 26.35 -13.66
N GLY A 5 -35.51 27.40 -14.45
CA GLY A 5 -36.78 27.57 -15.16
C GLY A 5 -37.98 27.88 -14.26
N VAL A 6 -37.76 28.24 -13.00
CA VAL A 6 -38.83 28.52 -12.02
C VAL A 6 -39.39 29.93 -12.17
N LEU A 7 -38.57 30.88 -12.63
CA LEU A 7 -38.98 32.25 -12.94
C LEU A 7 -38.71 32.54 -14.40
N SER A 8 -39.65 33.21 -15.07
CA SER A 8 -39.41 33.83 -16.37
C SER A 8 -38.61 35.14 -16.24
N ASP A 9 -38.11 35.67 -17.35
CA ASP A 9 -37.43 36.97 -17.42
C ASP A 9 -38.31 38.10 -16.86
N GLU A 10 -39.60 38.07 -17.16
CA GLU A 10 -40.58 39.05 -16.65
C GLU A 10 -40.82 38.89 -15.14
N ASP A 11 -40.80 37.65 -14.63
CA ASP A 11 -40.97 37.37 -13.21
C ASP A 11 -39.73 37.75 -12.39
N LEU A 12 -38.53 37.77 -12.99
CA LEU A 12 -37.32 38.27 -12.34
C LEU A 12 -37.48 39.75 -11.97
N VAL A 13 -37.94 40.59 -12.91
CA VAL A 13 -38.14 42.02 -12.68
C VAL A 13 -39.18 42.24 -11.57
N ARG A 14 -40.32 41.53 -11.61
CA ARG A 14 -41.35 41.62 -10.57
C ARG A 14 -40.83 41.20 -9.20
N ASN A 15 -40.09 40.10 -9.11
CA ASN A 15 -39.51 39.65 -7.84
C ASN A 15 -38.49 40.64 -7.27
N TYR A 16 -37.69 41.30 -8.11
CA TYR A 16 -36.80 42.36 -7.64
C TYR A 16 -37.59 43.60 -7.17
N MET A 17 -38.68 43.97 -7.85
CA MET A 17 -39.56 45.05 -7.39
C MET A 17 -40.24 44.72 -6.04
N ASP A 18 -40.69 43.48 -5.84
CA ASP A 18 -41.29 43.01 -4.59
C ASP A 18 -40.30 43.04 -3.41
N GLN A 19 -39.00 42.99 -3.70
CA GLN A 19 -37.92 43.15 -2.72
C GLN A 19 -37.56 44.62 -2.42
N GLY A 20 -38.23 45.57 -3.07
CA GLY A 20 -38.11 47.00 -2.81
C GLY A 20 -37.19 47.77 -3.77
N TYR A 21 -36.72 47.15 -4.86
CA TYR A 21 -36.04 47.89 -5.93
C TYR A 21 -37.04 48.69 -6.76
N ASP A 22 -36.66 49.89 -7.21
CA ASP A 22 -37.44 50.57 -8.25
C ASP A 22 -37.31 49.85 -9.60
N PHE A 23 -38.16 50.23 -10.56
CA PHE A 23 -38.26 49.56 -11.85
C PHE A 23 -36.93 49.53 -12.63
N GLU A 24 -36.18 50.63 -12.64
CA GLU A 24 -34.90 50.72 -13.37
C GLU A 24 -33.87 49.74 -12.77
N HIS A 25 -33.72 49.75 -11.44
CA HIS A 25 -32.78 48.85 -10.78
C HIS A 25 -33.21 47.38 -10.84
N ALA A 26 -34.50 47.09 -10.78
CA ALA A 26 -35.04 45.74 -10.94
C ALA A 26 -34.78 45.17 -12.34
N VAL A 27 -34.90 45.99 -13.38
CA VAL A 27 -34.55 45.62 -14.76
C VAL A 27 -33.05 45.33 -14.88
N ASN A 28 -32.20 46.23 -14.38
CA ASN A 28 -30.75 46.03 -14.43
C ASN A 28 -30.31 44.76 -13.67
N MET A 29 -30.93 44.45 -12.53
CA MET A 29 -30.65 43.22 -11.77
C MET A 29 -31.15 41.95 -12.47
N ALA A 30 -32.30 42.00 -13.13
CA ALA A 30 -32.80 40.91 -13.96
C ALA A 30 -31.86 40.64 -15.14
N GLU A 31 -31.45 41.68 -15.87
CA GLU A 31 -30.49 41.59 -16.97
C GLU A 31 -29.14 41.01 -16.51
N PHE A 32 -28.60 41.52 -15.39
CA PHE A 32 -27.38 40.96 -14.79
C PHE A 32 -27.54 39.48 -14.49
N THR A 33 -28.68 39.07 -13.91
CA THR A 33 -28.93 37.67 -13.54
C THR A 33 -29.04 36.75 -14.75
N ILE A 34 -29.67 37.23 -15.83
CA ILE A 34 -29.77 36.50 -17.09
C ILE A 34 -28.38 36.32 -17.70
N LEU A 35 -27.59 37.40 -17.79
CA LEU A 35 -26.23 37.37 -18.33
C LEU A 35 -25.31 36.47 -17.49
N PHE A 36 -25.42 36.55 -16.17
CA PHE A 36 -24.63 35.76 -15.23
C PHE A 36 -24.94 34.26 -15.33
N ASN A 37 -26.22 33.89 -15.47
CA ASN A 37 -26.59 32.48 -15.65
C ASN A 37 -26.12 31.95 -17.02
N THR A 38 -26.29 32.74 -18.08
CA THR A 38 -25.83 32.40 -19.44
C THR A 38 -24.31 32.18 -19.48
N ASP A 39 -23.54 33.04 -18.79
CA ASP A 39 -22.09 32.91 -18.71
C ASP A 39 -21.66 31.63 -17.97
N LYS A 40 -22.34 31.29 -16.87
CA LYS A 40 -22.09 30.06 -16.12
C LYS A 40 -22.40 28.79 -16.91
N GLU A 41 -23.52 28.76 -17.62
CA GLU A 41 -23.89 27.62 -18.48
C GLU A 41 -22.90 27.44 -19.62
N ARG A 42 -22.46 28.56 -20.21
CA ARG A 42 -21.40 28.57 -21.23
C ARG A 42 -20.08 28.04 -20.68
N GLU A 43 -19.64 28.47 -19.50
CA GLU A 43 -18.40 27.98 -18.86
C GLU A 43 -18.44 26.49 -18.49
N ALA A 44 -19.59 26.00 -18.01
CA ALA A 44 -19.82 24.58 -17.76
C ALA A 44 -19.75 23.77 -19.05
N THR A 45 -20.42 24.24 -20.11
CA THR A 45 -20.42 23.59 -21.42
C THR A 45 -19.03 23.59 -22.05
N LYS A 46 -18.27 24.70 -21.94
CA LYS A 46 -16.84 24.75 -22.32
C LYS A 46 -16.05 23.64 -21.66
N THR A 47 -16.20 23.49 -20.34
CA THR A 47 -15.46 22.50 -19.56
C THR A 47 -15.72 21.08 -20.07
N ASP A 48 -16.97 20.75 -20.40
CA ASP A 48 -17.32 19.42 -20.92
C ASP A 48 -16.83 19.20 -22.35
N ILE A 49 -16.86 20.24 -23.21
CA ILE A 49 -16.27 20.18 -24.56
C ILE A 49 -14.77 19.92 -24.48
N LEU A 50 -14.04 20.67 -23.64
CA LEU A 50 -12.59 20.52 -23.47
C LEU A 50 -12.23 19.13 -22.93
N LYS A 51 -12.99 18.62 -21.95
CA LYS A 51 -12.84 17.23 -21.48
C LYS A 51 -13.11 16.20 -22.57
N GLY A 52 -14.15 16.42 -23.39
CA GLY A 52 -14.49 15.55 -24.52
C GLY A 52 -13.37 15.51 -25.55
N TYR A 53 -12.78 16.67 -25.85
CA TYR A 53 -11.61 16.79 -26.72
C TYR A 53 -10.39 16.06 -26.14
N ARG A 54 -10.00 16.35 -24.89
CA ARG A 54 -8.85 15.71 -24.23
C ARG A 54 -8.96 14.19 -24.18
N LYS A 55 -10.19 13.65 -24.03
CA LYS A 55 -10.47 12.21 -24.04
C LYS A 55 -10.55 11.59 -25.43
N GLY A 56 -10.38 12.37 -26.51
CA GLY A 56 -10.48 11.92 -27.89
C GLY A 56 -11.91 11.60 -28.36
N VAL A 57 -12.93 12.05 -27.62
CA VAL A 57 -14.35 11.89 -28.00
C VAL A 57 -14.73 12.89 -29.09
N LEU A 58 -14.16 14.10 -29.04
CA LEU A 58 -14.34 15.15 -30.04
C LEU A 58 -13.04 15.34 -30.82
N SER A 59 -13.15 15.51 -32.15
CA SER A 59 -12.02 15.96 -32.96
C SER A 59 -11.72 17.44 -32.71
N MET A 60 -10.52 17.91 -33.10
CA MET A 60 -10.17 19.33 -33.03
C MET A 60 -11.20 20.21 -33.72
N VAL A 61 -11.63 19.82 -34.93
CA VAL A 61 -12.62 20.57 -35.71
C VAL A 61 -13.97 20.61 -35.01
N ASP A 62 -14.43 19.48 -34.45
CA ASP A 62 -15.72 19.41 -33.76
C ASP A 62 -15.70 20.20 -32.45
N ALA A 63 -14.61 20.13 -31.69
CA ALA A 63 -14.44 20.88 -30.46
C ALA A 63 -14.35 22.40 -30.72
N THR A 64 -13.62 22.83 -31.74
CA THR A 64 -13.57 24.24 -32.16
C THR A 64 -14.95 24.74 -32.54
N ASN A 65 -15.70 23.98 -33.37
CA ASN A 65 -17.05 24.35 -33.77
C ASN A 65 -18.01 24.43 -32.56
N ALA A 66 -17.90 23.50 -31.61
CA ALA A 66 -18.72 23.51 -30.40
C ALA A 66 -18.42 24.71 -29.50
N LEU A 67 -17.14 25.08 -29.33
CA LEU A 67 -16.73 26.27 -28.56
C LEU A 67 -17.21 27.58 -29.21
N ILE A 68 -17.14 27.67 -30.54
CA ILE A 68 -17.70 28.81 -31.29
C ILE A 68 -19.21 28.85 -31.15
N GLY A 69 -19.88 27.69 -31.22
CA GLY A 69 -21.33 27.57 -31.09
C GLY A 69 -21.88 28.06 -29.75
N ILE A 70 -21.09 27.98 -28.67
CA ILE A 70 -21.45 28.54 -27.36
C ILE A 70 -20.90 29.97 -27.13
N GLY A 71 -20.31 30.60 -28.16
CA GLY A 71 -19.95 32.02 -28.16
C GLY A 71 -18.50 32.34 -27.80
N TYR A 72 -17.56 31.38 -27.81
CA TYR A 72 -16.13 31.72 -27.74
C TYR A 72 -15.60 32.13 -29.12
N PRO A 73 -14.78 33.19 -29.21
CA PRO A 73 -14.13 33.54 -30.46
C PRO A 73 -13.08 32.50 -30.85
N LEU A 74 -12.85 32.32 -32.15
CA LEU A 74 -11.96 31.29 -32.71
C LEU A 74 -10.58 31.26 -32.03
N HIS A 75 -9.93 32.41 -31.85
CA HIS A 75 -8.61 32.47 -31.22
C HIS A 75 -8.57 31.96 -29.77
N LEU A 76 -9.66 32.13 -29.00
CA LEU A 76 -9.76 31.58 -27.65
C LEU A 76 -10.05 30.08 -27.67
N ALA A 77 -10.88 29.62 -28.62
CA ALA A 77 -11.11 28.19 -28.82
C ALA A 77 -9.80 27.46 -29.15
N ASP A 78 -9.03 27.97 -30.10
CA ASP A 78 -7.73 27.42 -30.49
C ASP A 78 -6.73 27.41 -29.31
N TYR A 79 -6.71 28.48 -28.52
CA TYR A 79 -5.88 28.56 -27.31
C TYR A 79 -6.25 27.49 -26.29
N TYR A 80 -7.53 27.33 -25.97
CA TYR A 80 -7.97 26.34 -24.98
C TYR A 80 -7.70 24.90 -25.44
N LEU A 81 -7.92 24.59 -26.71
CA LEU A 81 -7.65 23.25 -27.24
C LEU A 81 -6.15 22.94 -27.26
N SER A 82 -5.31 23.93 -27.62
CA SER A 82 -3.85 23.80 -27.52
C SER A 82 -3.37 23.56 -26.08
N LEU A 83 -4.04 24.18 -25.11
CA LEU A 83 -3.77 23.95 -23.69
C LEU A 83 -4.16 22.54 -23.25
N GLU A 84 -5.30 22.02 -23.72
CA GLU A 84 -5.70 20.64 -23.46
C GLU A 84 -4.76 19.61 -24.10
N ASP A 85 -4.22 19.89 -25.29
CA ASP A 85 -3.18 19.06 -25.91
C ASP A 85 -1.91 19.00 -25.06
N LEU A 86 -1.50 20.14 -24.50
CA LEU A 86 -0.36 20.20 -23.58
C LEU A 86 -0.64 19.38 -22.31
N HIS A 87 -1.82 19.54 -21.71
CA HIS A 87 -2.21 18.75 -20.53
C HIS A 87 -2.23 17.24 -20.82
N ALA A 88 -2.70 16.82 -21.98
CA ALA A 88 -2.70 15.41 -22.37
C ALA A 88 -1.27 14.86 -22.51
N GLN A 89 -0.35 15.65 -23.06
CA GLN A 89 1.07 15.28 -23.15
C GLN A 89 1.73 15.19 -21.76
N GLU A 90 1.41 16.12 -20.87
CA GLU A 90 1.88 16.11 -19.47
C GLU A 90 1.36 14.89 -18.71
N GLU A 91 0.08 14.52 -18.87
CA GLU A 91 -0.51 13.35 -18.22
C GLU A 91 0.18 12.05 -18.63
N ILE A 92 0.44 11.88 -19.93
CA ILE A 92 1.19 10.73 -20.46
C ILE A 92 2.63 10.71 -19.91
N ALA A 93 3.30 11.87 -19.88
CA ALA A 93 4.64 11.97 -19.35
C ALA A 93 4.68 11.62 -17.85
N ASP A 94 3.72 12.08 -17.07
CA ASP A 94 3.60 11.78 -15.64
C ASP A 94 3.39 10.27 -15.38
N GLU A 95 2.59 9.59 -16.20
CA GLU A 95 2.40 8.15 -16.13
C GLU A 95 3.68 7.37 -16.45
N GLU A 96 4.41 7.76 -17.49
CA GLU A 96 5.69 7.13 -17.82
C GLU A 96 6.74 7.41 -16.73
N ILE A 97 6.81 8.63 -16.18
CA ILE A 97 7.69 8.96 -15.05
C ILE A 97 7.41 8.06 -13.85
N LYS A 98 6.14 7.85 -13.49
CA LYS A 98 5.74 6.95 -12.39
C LYS A 98 6.13 5.50 -12.68
N THR A 99 5.96 5.06 -13.91
CA THR A 99 6.32 3.70 -14.35
C THR A 99 7.83 3.48 -14.27
N VAL A 100 8.62 4.39 -14.82
CA VAL A 100 10.09 4.36 -14.76
C VAL A 100 10.58 4.42 -13.30
N GLN A 101 9.98 5.28 -12.47
CA GLN A 101 10.28 5.34 -11.04
C GLN A 101 10.11 3.98 -10.37
N ALA A 102 8.97 3.33 -10.57
CA ALA A 102 8.67 2.04 -9.95
C ALA A 102 9.70 0.98 -10.34
N LEU A 103 9.97 0.85 -11.65
CA LEU A 103 10.96 -0.09 -12.18
C LEU A 103 12.38 0.18 -11.64
N TYR A 104 12.78 1.45 -11.58
CA TYR A 104 14.11 1.84 -11.11
C TYR A 104 14.28 1.59 -9.60
N VAL A 105 13.32 2.03 -8.78
CA VAL A 105 13.32 1.83 -7.33
C VAL A 105 13.25 0.34 -6.97
N ASN A 106 12.54 -0.47 -7.76
CA ASN A 106 12.48 -1.91 -7.61
C ASN A 106 13.73 -2.65 -8.12
N ARG A 107 14.71 -1.93 -8.69
CA ARG A 107 15.93 -2.51 -9.29
C ARG A 107 15.67 -3.40 -10.51
N GLU A 108 14.53 -3.24 -11.18
CA GLU A 108 14.18 -3.96 -12.40
C GLU A 108 14.88 -3.36 -13.63
N ILE A 109 15.17 -2.06 -13.58
CA ILE A 109 15.98 -1.36 -14.58
C ILE A 109 17.15 -0.60 -13.93
N ASP A 110 18.20 -0.40 -14.70
CA ASP A 110 19.34 0.42 -14.31
C ASP A 110 19.14 1.92 -14.64
N ARG A 111 20.10 2.75 -14.21
CA ARG A 111 20.04 4.20 -14.41
C ARG A 111 20.10 4.60 -15.88
N SER A 112 20.86 3.87 -16.71
CA SER A 112 20.98 4.14 -18.15
C SER A 112 19.67 3.85 -18.87
N GLN A 113 19.02 2.72 -18.54
CA GLN A 113 17.73 2.34 -19.07
C GLN A 113 16.63 3.32 -18.67
N ALA A 114 16.61 3.75 -17.41
CA ALA A 114 15.67 4.77 -16.93
C ALA A 114 15.89 6.12 -17.63
N TYR A 115 17.15 6.55 -17.79
CA TYR A 115 17.49 7.80 -18.49
C TYR A 115 17.02 7.78 -19.96
N ALA A 116 17.23 6.65 -20.66
CA ALA A 116 16.79 6.49 -22.05
C ALA A 116 15.27 6.64 -22.20
N ARG A 117 14.48 6.10 -21.27
CA ARG A 117 13.01 6.23 -21.27
C ARG A 117 12.54 7.64 -20.92
N LEU A 118 13.18 8.30 -19.96
CA LEU A 118 12.85 9.68 -19.61
C LEU A 118 13.25 10.66 -20.71
N GLY A 119 14.30 10.35 -21.47
CA GLY A 119 14.77 11.16 -22.60
C GLY A 119 13.73 11.33 -23.72
N SER A 120 12.81 10.38 -23.90
CA SER A 120 11.72 10.50 -24.86
C SER A 120 10.58 11.43 -24.43
N LEU A 121 10.58 11.91 -23.18
CA LEU A 121 9.51 12.75 -22.62
C LEU A 121 9.80 14.26 -22.71
N ASN A 122 10.78 14.68 -23.53
CA ASN A 122 11.23 16.08 -23.64
C ASN A 122 11.62 16.74 -22.31
N LEU A 123 12.02 15.94 -21.31
CA LEU A 123 12.53 16.43 -20.04
C LEU A 123 13.97 16.94 -20.20
N THR A 124 14.29 18.06 -19.55
CA THR A 124 15.66 18.56 -19.47
C THR A 124 16.52 17.64 -18.60
N ALA A 125 17.84 17.60 -18.86
CA ALA A 125 18.77 16.82 -18.03
C ALA A 125 18.64 17.15 -16.54
N THR A 126 18.51 18.43 -16.19
CA THR A 126 18.30 18.89 -14.81
C THR A 126 17.03 18.34 -14.16
N GLN A 127 15.93 18.19 -14.92
CA GLN A 127 14.70 17.58 -14.40
C GLN A 127 14.90 16.08 -14.14
N ILE A 128 15.56 15.38 -15.06
CA ILE A 128 15.88 13.96 -14.91
C ILE A 128 16.78 13.71 -13.70
N ASP A 129 17.80 14.55 -13.49
CA ASP A 129 18.70 14.42 -12.33
C ASP A 129 17.95 14.59 -11.00
N LYS A 130 17.03 15.57 -10.91
CA LYS A 130 16.18 15.75 -9.73
C LYS A 130 15.27 14.55 -9.45
N LEU A 131 14.80 13.86 -10.49
CA LEU A 131 14.04 12.61 -10.33
C LEU A 131 14.94 11.53 -9.72
N PHE A 132 16.15 11.34 -10.27
CA PHE A 132 17.10 10.35 -9.74
C PHE A 132 17.52 10.63 -8.30
N GLU A 133 17.76 11.89 -7.91
CA GLU A 133 18.06 12.23 -6.50
C GLU A 133 16.97 11.72 -5.55
N ARG A 134 15.69 11.91 -5.90
CA ARG A 134 14.56 11.42 -5.09
C ARG A 134 14.44 9.90 -5.14
N TRP A 135 14.66 9.29 -6.29
CA TRP A 135 14.52 7.86 -6.49
C TRP A 135 15.65 7.06 -5.86
N ASP A 136 16.87 7.58 -5.84
CA ASP A 136 18.02 6.94 -5.20
C ASP A 136 17.77 6.83 -3.69
N ILE A 137 17.26 7.87 -3.05
CA ILE A 137 16.82 7.84 -1.64
C ILE A 137 15.75 6.76 -1.43
N ALA A 138 14.75 6.68 -2.31
CA ALA A 138 13.70 5.67 -2.21
C ALA A 138 14.23 4.24 -2.41
N ARG A 139 15.16 4.07 -3.34
CA ARG A 139 15.81 2.80 -3.69
C ARG A 139 16.73 2.30 -2.58
N GLU A 140 17.41 3.19 -1.87
CA GLU A 140 18.24 2.89 -0.70
C GLU A 140 17.40 2.56 0.54
N ARG A 141 16.27 3.25 0.75
CA ARG A 141 15.39 3.05 1.92
C ARG A 141 14.60 1.74 1.90
N LYS A 142 14.53 1.03 0.78
CA LYS A 142 13.73 -0.21 0.65
C LYS A 142 14.44 -1.39 1.34
N ILE A 143 14.46 -1.39 2.67
CA ILE A 143 14.71 -2.61 3.46
C ILE A 143 13.43 -3.44 3.34
N VAL A 144 13.45 -4.47 2.50
CA VAL A 144 12.38 -5.47 2.47
C VAL A 144 12.50 -6.27 3.76
N ARG A 145 11.60 -6.01 4.71
CA ARG A 145 11.50 -6.80 5.94
C ARG A 145 10.54 -7.98 5.69
N PRO A 146 10.85 -9.19 6.18
CA PRO A 146 9.91 -10.30 6.14
C PRO A 146 8.55 -9.93 6.76
N SER A 147 7.44 -10.56 6.33
CA SER A 147 6.16 -10.40 7.03
C SER A 147 6.22 -11.08 8.41
N VAL A 148 5.25 -10.80 9.28
CA VAL A 148 5.13 -11.51 10.59
C VAL A 148 5.01 -13.02 10.36
N SER A 149 4.17 -13.44 9.41
CA SER A 149 4.02 -14.86 9.06
C SER A 149 5.32 -15.50 8.53
N ASN A 150 6.13 -14.76 7.77
CA ASN A 150 7.45 -15.24 7.37
C ASN A 150 8.37 -15.42 8.59
N LEU A 151 8.34 -14.48 9.54
CA LEU A 151 9.14 -14.59 10.77
C LEU A 151 8.69 -15.75 11.65
N GLU A 152 7.39 -15.98 11.77
CA GLU A 152 6.84 -17.14 12.46
C GLU A 152 7.34 -18.44 11.83
N SER A 153 7.30 -18.54 10.50
CA SER A 153 7.82 -19.69 9.76
C SER A 153 9.32 -19.87 10.00
N PHE A 154 10.11 -18.80 9.85
CA PHE A 154 11.56 -18.85 10.10
C PHE A 154 11.90 -19.24 11.54
N TYR A 155 11.09 -18.82 12.51
CA TYR A 155 11.28 -19.18 13.91
C TYR A 155 10.93 -20.65 14.16
N LYS A 156 9.79 -21.14 13.62
CA LYS A 156 9.39 -22.55 13.69
C LYS A 156 10.49 -23.45 13.12
N ASP A 157 10.96 -23.11 11.93
CA ASP A 157 12.00 -23.83 11.18
C ASP A 157 13.40 -23.71 11.80
N GLY A 158 13.57 -22.90 12.84
CA GLY A 158 14.85 -22.69 13.51
C GLY A 158 15.87 -21.87 12.70
N ILE A 159 15.43 -21.19 11.63
CA ILE A 159 16.25 -20.30 10.80
C ILE A 159 16.66 -19.06 11.60
N ILE A 160 15.78 -18.55 12.45
CA ILE A 160 16.05 -17.45 13.38
C ILE A 160 15.85 -17.90 14.83
N ASN A 161 16.59 -17.30 15.75
CA ASN A 161 16.45 -17.58 17.18
C ASN A 161 15.42 -16.65 17.84
N SER A 162 15.11 -16.92 19.11
CA SER A 162 14.14 -16.16 19.91
C SER A 162 14.48 -14.67 20.01
N SER A 163 15.74 -14.32 20.28
CA SER A 163 16.17 -12.92 20.35
C SER A 163 15.97 -12.17 19.02
N THR A 164 16.28 -12.81 17.90
CA THR A 164 16.04 -12.24 16.56
C THR A 164 14.55 -12.11 16.29
N PHE A 165 13.75 -13.13 16.60
CA PHE A 165 12.29 -13.08 16.43
C PHE A 165 11.64 -11.97 17.26
N MET A 166 12.04 -11.85 18.53
CA MET A 166 11.52 -10.83 19.46
C MET A 166 11.91 -9.42 19.02
N SER A 167 13.18 -9.17 18.69
CA SER A 167 13.63 -7.84 18.24
C SER A 167 13.00 -7.43 16.91
N GLU A 168 12.76 -8.37 16.00
CA GLU A 168 12.04 -8.13 14.76
C GLU A 168 10.58 -7.72 15.02
N LEU A 169 9.86 -8.38 15.93
CA LEU A 169 8.48 -7.99 16.28
C LEU A 169 8.42 -6.66 17.06
N GLU A 170 9.37 -6.42 17.97
CA GLU A 170 9.49 -5.15 18.68
C GLU A 170 9.74 -3.99 17.70
N SER A 171 10.60 -4.19 16.70
CA SER A 171 10.86 -3.19 15.65
C SER A 171 9.63 -2.87 14.78
N ARG A 172 8.60 -3.73 14.83
CA ARG A 172 7.29 -3.54 14.17
C ARG A 172 6.23 -2.97 15.11
N GLY A 173 6.59 -2.67 16.36
CA GLY A 173 5.71 -2.03 17.35
C GLY A 173 4.87 -2.98 18.19
N TYR A 174 5.17 -4.29 18.21
CA TYR A 174 4.50 -5.22 19.10
C TYR A 174 4.95 -5.00 20.55
N LEU A 175 4.01 -5.04 21.49
CA LEU A 175 4.31 -4.97 22.92
C LEU A 175 5.01 -6.26 23.38
N SER A 176 5.99 -6.14 24.27
CA SER A 176 6.83 -7.25 24.76
C SER A 176 5.99 -8.43 25.28
N GLY A 177 4.88 -8.17 25.98
CA GLY A 177 3.97 -9.21 26.46
C GLY A 177 3.32 -10.02 25.33
N TYR A 178 2.92 -9.36 24.24
CA TYR A 178 2.35 -10.06 23.08
C TYR A 178 3.39 -10.86 22.32
N ILE A 179 4.61 -10.33 22.21
CA ILE A 179 5.74 -11.02 21.60
C ILE A 179 6.01 -12.36 22.31
N ILE A 180 5.96 -12.35 23.65
CA ILE A 180 6.09 -13.57 24.46
C ILE A 180 4.98 -14.57 24.12
N TRP A 181 3.72 -14.13 24.03
CA TRP A 181 2.60 -15.01 23.67
C TRP A 181 2.76 -15.63 22.28
N TYR A 182 3.18 -14.84 21.29
CA TYR A 182 3.47 -15.36 19.95
C TYR A 182 4.58 -16.41 20.00
N ARG A 183 5.71 -16.09 20.62
CA ARG A 183 6.85 -17.01 20.77
C ARG A 183 6.40 -18.34 21.42
N ASP A 184 5.72 -18.26 22.56
CA ASP A 184 5.33 -19.44 23.33
C ASP A 184 4.29 -20.28 22.58
N SER A 185 3.34 -19.63 21.89
CA SER A 185 2.38 -20.32 21.03
C SER A 185 3.08 -21.11 19.92
N LEU A 186 4.08 -20.52 19.25
CA LEU A 186 4.83 -21.17 18.18
C LEU A 186 5.67 -22.34 18.72
N LEU A 187 6.25 -22.21 19.92
CA LEU A 187 6.98 -23.29 20.57
C LEU A 187 6.07 -24.48 20.91
N ILE A 188 4.89 -24.22 21.46
CA ILE A 188 3.87 -25.26 21.74
C ILE A 188 3.44 -25.96 20.45
N GLU A 189 3.27 -25.21 19.36
CA GLU A 189 2.89 -25.77 18.07
C GLU A 189 3.98 -26.71 17.53
N VAL A 190 5.23 -26.25 17.52
CA VAL A 190 6.37 -27.07 17.03
C VAL A 190 6.58 -28.32 17.89
N GLU A 191 6.42 -28.21 19.20
CA GLU A 191 6.48 -29.37 20.11
C GLU A 191 5.40 -30.42 19.78
N ARG A 192 4.15 -29.97 19.57
CA ARG A 192 3.05 -30.86 19.20
C ARG A 192 3.27 -31.53 17.85
N GLU A 193 3.76 -30.78 16.86
CA GLU A 193 4.03 -31.29 15.52
C GLU A 193 5.12 -32.38 15.56
N ALA A 194 6.19 -32.15 16.31
CA ALA A 194 7.27 -33.13 16.47
C ALA A 194 6.82 -34.38 17.21
N GLN A 195 6.06 -34.23 18.30
CA GLN A 195 5.50 -35.37 19.00
C GLN A 195 4.56 -36.19 18.10
N ALA A 196 3.71 -35.52 17.32
CA ALA A 196 2.84 -36.19 16.36
C ALA A 196 3.60 -36.86 15.21
N GLU A 197 4.72 -36.29 14.75
CA GLU A 197 5.62 -36.95 13.78
C GLU A 197 6.27 -38.20 14.39
N GLN A 198 6.78 -38.12 15.61
CA GLN A 198 7.37 -39.25 16.32
C GLN A 198 6.37 -40.38 16.56
N ASP A 199 5.15 -40.07 17.01
CA ASP A 199 4.09 -41.06 17.23
C ASP A 199 3.68 -41.77 15.93
N ARG A 200 3.63 -41.02 14.82
CA ARG A 200 3.34 -41.60 13.49
C ARG A 200 4.46 -42.52 13.04
N ALA A 201 5.72 -42.10 13.20
CA ALA A 201 6.87 -42.90 12.85
C ALA A 201 6.97 -44.17 13.72
N ALA A 202 6.64 -44.08 15.02
CA ALA A 202 6.58 -45.22 15.93
C ALA A 202 5.53 -46.25 15.51
N LYS A 203 4.31 -45.80 15.19
CA LYS A 203 3.22 -46.67 14.71
C LYS A 203 3.59 -47.34 13.39
N GLU A 204 4.23 -46.62 12.49
CA GLU A 204 4.67 -47.18 11.21
C GLU A 204 5.77 -48.23 11.41
N ALA A 205 6.75 -47.97 12.29
CA ALA A 205 7.78 -48.95 12.64
C ALA A 205 7.18 -50.22 13.25
N GLU A 206 6.24 -50.09 14.19
CA GLU A 206 5.53 -51.23 14.79
C GLU A 206 4.71 -51.99 13.75
N ARG A 207 4.05 -51.28 12.83
CA ARG A 207 3.28 -51.90 11.73
C ARG A 207 4.18 -52.73 10.81
N ILE A 208 5.33 -52.20 10.40
CA ILE A 208 6.31 -52.92 9.57
C ILE A 208 6.91 -54.10 10.35
N GLU A 209 7.18 -53.93 11.64
CA GLU A 209 7.70 -55.01 12.48
C GLU A 209 6.72 -56.20 12.55
N LYS A 210 5.41 -55.93 12.63
CA LYS A 210 4.35 -56.95 12.67
C LYS A 210 4.02 -57.58 11.31
N GLN A 211 4.52 -57.06 10.19
CA GLN A 211 4.24 -57.64 8.87
C GLN A 211 4.95 -59.00 8.69
N GLU A 212 4.22 -59.97 8.16
CA GLU A 212 4.74 -61.32 7.87
C GLU A 212 5.71 -61.33 6.68
N ILE A 213 5.43 -60.52 5.65
CA ILE A 213 6.30 -60.35 4.48
C ILE A 213 6.80 -58.91 4.47
N LYS A 214 8.07 -58.73 4.77
CA LYS A 214 8.76 -57.43 4.75
C LYS A 214 10.15 -57.57 4.17
N THR A 215 10.57 -56.56 3.43
CA THR A 215 11.95 -56.46 2.94
C THR A 215 12.84 -55.85 3.99
N LYS A 216 14.13 -56.20 3.99
CA LYS A 216 15.14 -55.56 4.85
C LYS A 216 15.14 -54.03 4.70
N TYR A 217 14.95 -53.53 3.48
CA TYR A 217 14.84 -52.10 3.20
C TYR A 217 13.67 -51.44 3.95
N GLN A 218 12.49 -52.06 3.95
CA GLN A 218 11.32 -51.50 4.65
C GLN A 218 11.55 -51.44 6.16
N GLU A 219 12.18 -52.47 6.74
CA GLU A 219 12.50 -52.51 8.17
C GLU A 219 13.56 -51.44 8.53
N ASP A 220 14.64 -51.36 7.77
CA ASP A 220 15.72 -50.37 8.01
C ASP A 220 15.19 -48.94 7.84
N LYS A 221 14.38 -48.69 6.80
CA LYS A 221 13.77 -47.38 6.57
C LYS A 221 12.87 -46.96 7.72
N ALA A 222 11.97 -47.83 8.18
CA ALA A 222 11.05 -47.49 9.28
C ALA A 222 11.79 -47.21 10.60
N LYS A 223 12.87 -47.94 10.88
CA LYS A 223 13.75 -47.66 12.04
C LYS A 223 14.46 -46.30 11.91
N ILE A 224 15.00 -45.99 10.74
CA ILE A 224 15.68 -44.71 10.49
C ILE A 224 14.69 -43.55 10.62
N ASP A 225 13.51 -43.66 10.01
CA ASP A 225 12.46 -42.63 10.07
C ASP A 225 12.02 -42.37 11.52
N TYR A 226 11.85 -43.43 12.31
CA TYR A 226 11.55 -43.31 13.75
C TYR A 226 12.67 -42.62 14.52
N HIS A 227 13.94 -42.98 14.29
CA HIS A 227 15.07 -42.35 14.96
C HIS A 227 15.21 -40.87 14.58
N ILE A 228 14.99 -40.51 13.31
CA ILE A 228 14.97 -39.11 12.87
C ILE A 228 13.90 -38.32 13.62
N ALA A 229 12.69 -38.86 13.71
CA ALA A 229 11.60 -38.21 14.42
C ALA A 229 11.91 -38.05 15.93
N GLN A 230 12.50 -39.07 16.56
CA GLN A 230 12.93 -39.00 17.96
C GLN A 230 14.00 -37.91 18.19
N LEU A 231 14.99 -37.81 17.29
CA LEU A 231 16.03 -36.78 17.38
C LEU A 231 15.44 -35.37 17.19
N ARG A 232 14.47 -35.20 16.29
CA ARG A 232 13.77 -33.91 16.12
C ARG A 232 13.01 -33.50 17.38
N THR A 233 12.27 -34.41 18.01
CA THR A 233 11.59 -34.12 19.28
C THR A 233 12.59 -33.72 20.37
N GLN A 234 13.73 -34.41 20.47
CA GLN A 234 14.79 -34.06 21.42
C GLN A 234 15.38 -32.67 21.17
N ASP A 235 15.66 -32.33 19.91
CA ASP A 235 16.17 -31.00 19.54
C ASP A 235 15.18 -29.89 19.91
N ILE A 236 13.89 -30.09 19.63
CA ILE A 236 12.83 -29.13 19.98
C ILE A 236 12.70 -28.98 21.49
N HIS A 237 12.77 -30.08 22.24
CA HIS A 237 12.73 -30.03 23.70
C HIS A 237 13.92 -29.25 24.28
N LEU A 238 15.13 -29.49 23.76
CA LEU A 238 16.32 -28.73 24.14
C LEU A 238 16.19 -27.25 23.77
N ARG A 239 15.58 -26.93 22.62
CA ARG A 239 15.27 -25.56 22.21
C ARG A 239 14.34 -24.88 23.22
N ILE A 240 13.25 -25.53 23.62
CA ILE A 240 12.30 -25.02 24.62
C ILE A 240 12.98 -24.80 25.97
N LEU A 241 13.75 -25.79 26.44
CA LEU A 241 14.49 -25.69 27.69
C LEU A 241 15.48 -24.51 27.68
N ARG A 242 16.16 -24.29 26.55
CA ARG A 242 17.07 -23.15 26.39
C ARG A 242 16.32 -21.82 26.52
N GLU A 243 15.15 -21.68 25.90
CA GLU A 243 14.35 -20.45 26.00
C GLU A 243 13.84 -20.22 27.43
N GLN A 244 13.40 -21.27 28.13
CA GLN A 244 12.99 -21.17 29.54
C GLN A 244 14.15 -20.84 30.48
N ALA A 245 15.35 -21.36 30.22
CA ALA A 245 16.56 -21.08 30.99
C ALA A 245 17.04 -19.63 30.83
N ILE A 246 16.87 -19.04 29.65
CA ILE A 246 17.20 -17.64 29.38
C ILE A 246 16.17 -16.71 30.07
N ASP A 247 14.88 -17.05 29.99
CA ASP A 247 13.79 -16.31 30.67
C ASP A 247 13.93 -16.34 32.20
N THR A 248 14.38 -17.45 32.79
CA THR A 248 14.57 -17.56 34.25
C THR A 248 15.68 -16.66 34.80
N GLU A 249 16.70 -16.33 34.01
CA GLU A 249 17.77 -15.43 34.45
C GLU A 249 17.35 -13.96 34.38
N GLU A 250 16.58 -13.57 33.36
CA GLU A 250 15.94 -12.24 33.31
C GLU A 250 14.87 -12.10 34.41
N ARG A 251 14.08 -13.14 34.64
CA ARG A 251 13.09 -13.22 35.72
C ARG A 251 13.74 -13.11 37.10
N ARG A 252 14.86 -13.80 37.34
CA ARG A 252 15.65 -13.62 38.59
C ARG A 252 16.16 -12.20 38.77
N ARG A 253 16.65 -11.55 37.71
CA ARG A 253 17.12 -10.15 37.78
C ARG A 253 15.98 -9.19 38.11
N LEU A 254 14.80 -9.41 37.53
CA LEU A 254 13.58 -8.67 37.84
C LEU A 254 13.11 -8.88 39.28
N GLU A 255 13.07 -10.13 39.75
CA GLU A 255 12.71 -10.47 41.14
C GLU A 255 13.69 -9.84 42.14
N MET A 256 15.01 -9.93 41.90
CA MET A 256 16.02 -9.26 42.73
C MET A 256 15.86 -7.72 42.74
N THR A 257 15.51 -7.11 41.62
CA THR A 257 15.33 -5.66 41.52
C THR A 257 14.06 -5.20 42.25
N ILE A 258 13.00 -5.99 42.19
CA ILE A 258 11.75 -5.78 42.93
C ILE A 258 12.02 -5.89 44.43
N ASP A 259 12.73 -6.93 44.88
CA ASP A 259 13.07 -7.12 46.31
C ASP A 259 13.94 -5.98 46.85
N GLN A 260 14.94 -5.53 46.08
CA GLN A 260 15.76 -4.37 46.44
C GLN A 260 14.97 -3.06 46.52
N SER A 261 13.96 -2.90 45.66
CA SER A 261 13.09 -1.72 45.65
C SER A 261 12.12 -1.73 46.81
N ILE A 262 11.60 -2.91 47.19
CA ILE A 262 10.76 -3.08 48.39
C ILE A 262 11.55 -2.78 49.65
N LEU A 263 12.79 -3.27 49.76
CA LEU A 263 13.68 -3.00 50.89
C LEU A 263 13.90 -1.50 51.10
N ARG A 264 14.09 -0.74 50.02
CA ARG A 264 14.24 0.73 50.04
C ARG A 264 12.97 1.51 50.39
N ILE A 265 11.80 0.89 50.29
CA ILE A 265 10.51 1.51 50.66
C ILE A 265 10.18 1.20 52.13
N THR A 266 10.76 0.14 52.69
CA THR A 266 10.55 -0.29 54.08
C THR A 266 11.62 0.20 55.08
N GLU A 267 12.67 0.87 54.60
CA GLU A 267 13.64 1.66 55.39
C GLU A 267 13.24 3.14 55.42
#